data_AF-A0A180FXG0-F1
#
_entry.id   AF-A0A180FXG0-F1
#
_cell.length_a   1.000
_cell.length_b   1.000
_cell.length_c   1.000
_cell.angle_alpha   90.00
_cell.angle_beta   90.00
_cell.angle_gamma   90.00
#
_symmetry.space_group_name_H-M   'P 1'
#
loop_
_entity.id
_entity.type
_entity.pdbx_description
1 polymer ?
#
loop_
_entity_poly.entity_id
_entity_poly.type
_entity_poly.pdbx_seq_one_letter_code
_entity_poly.pdbx_strand_id
1 'polypeptide(L)'
;MPPRSIQNPLALISNVPVLDGNSVGFPSWRTRLEELFAIVGVHDIVTGKLPRPETDYKDKEIKPLTQGSQRLYYAEESGSDWDTLSDMCRATLKMTLSIDLAIRYKETKPVNVLFKTICDAYEKNTRARRMMLQDAFWSARHDPNKPIATWIARIRNTASDLKSVKLSPADQQICDRLLRGLDESWKPIRDHLVYSPNEILLDDAIGALEAHEVSMQVSFDQPPKTFAAPAVVRKKKPDVGTAARLAITPRPVPTLRRKTKEKHDLKLGLVRRRWYN
;
A
#
# COMPACT_ATOMS: atom_id res chain seq x y z
N MET A 1 9.02 -15.66 34.78
CA MET A 1 9.08 -15.16 33.37
C MET A 1 9.82 -16.20 32.53
N PRO A 2 9.45 -16.50 31.26
CA PRO A 2 10.21 -17.45 30.44
C PRO A 2 11.64 -16.94 30.21
N PRO A 3 12.67 -17.81 30.15
CA PRO A 3 14.03 -17.39 29.82
C PRO A 3 14.06 -16.75 28.43
N ARG A 4 14.50 -15.49 28.35
CA ARG A 4 14.64 -14.76 27.08
C ARG A 4 16.12 -14.63 26.73
N SER A 5 16.47 -15.01 25.52
CA SER A 5 17.78 -14.71 24.95
C SER A 5 17.77 -13.23 24.53
N ILE A 6 18.54 -12.41 25.23
CA ILE A 6 18.69 -10.99 24.90
C ILE A 6 19.63 -10.90 23.70
N GLN A 7 19.08 -10.85 22.49
CA GLN A 7 19.85 -10.40 21.34
C GLN A 7 20.05 -8.89 21.46
N ASN A 8 21.29 -8.42 21.26
CA ASN A 8 21.62 -7.00 21.38
C ASN A 8 20.87 -6.20 20.29
N PRO A 9 19.91 -5.32 20.65
CA PRO A 9 19.15 -4.56 19.68
C PRO A 9 20.02 -3.55 18.90
N LEU A 10 21.16 -3.11 19.45
CA LEU A 10 21.98 -2.03 18.90
C LEU A 10 22.39 -2.26 17.44
N ALA A 11 22.66 -3.52 17.06
CA ALA A 11 23.07 -3.86 15.70
C ALA A 11 21.95 -3.62 14.66
N LEU A 12 20.69 -3.58 15.09
CA LEU A 12 19.52 -3.44 14.22
C LEU A 12 18.90 -2.04 14.27
N ILE A 13 19.31 -1.19 15.23
CA ILE A 13 18.77 0.18 15.38
C ILE A 13 19.03 1.02 14.13
N SER A 14 20.16 0.83 13.46
CA SER A 14 20.50 1.56 12.21
C SER A 14 19.49 1.33 11.09
N ASN A 15 18.72 0.24 11.13
CA ASN A 15 17.68 -0.08 10.14
C ASN A 15 16.34 0.62 10.44
N VAL A 16 16.18 1.20 11.63
CA VAL A 16 14.98 1.95 12.01
C VAL A 16 15.20 3.41 11.61
N PRO A 17 14.34 4.02 10.76
CA PRO A 17 14.45 5.42 10.42
C PRO A 17 14.31 6.30 11.68
N VAL A 18 14.81 7.53 11.67
CA VAL A 18 14.61 8.44 12.81
C VAL A 18 13.23 9.09 12.72
N LEU A 19 12.46 9.06 13.81
CA LEU A 19 11.20 9.81 13.91
C LEU A 19 11.52 11.28 14.21
N ASP A 20 11.29 12.15 13.24
CA ASP A 20 11.75 13.54 13.23
C ASP A 20 10.72 14.56 13.73
N GLY A 21 9.50 14.14 14.02
CA GLY A 21 8.38 15.07 14.28
C GLY A 21 7.36 15.09 13.15
N ASN A 22 7.74 14.63 11.96
CA ASN A 22 6.87 14.57 10.80
C ASN A 22 6.06 13.26 10.80
N SER A 23 4.76 13.38 10.51
CA SER A 23 3.87 12.22 10.39
C SER A 23 4.14 11.33 9.16
N VAL A 24 4.91 11.81 8.18
CA VAL A 24 5.23 11.06 6.94
C VAL A 24 6.11 9.84 7.22
N GLY A 25 7.12 9.96 8.10
CA GLY A 25 8.03 8.86 8.44
C GLY A 25 7.47 7.90 9.49
N PHE A 26 6.38 8.28 10.17
CA PHE A 26 5.83 7.54 11.29
C PHE A 26 5.41 6.10 10.96
N PRO A 27 4.72 5.79 9.84
CA PRO A 27 4.37 4.41 9.50
C PRO A 27 5.60 3.51 9.34
N SER A 28 6.60 3.96 8.57
CA SER A 28 7.84 3.21 8.35
C SER A 28 8.65 3.04 9.63
N TRP A 29 8.72 4.09 10.46
CA TRP A 29 9.34 4.04 11.79
C TRP A 29 8.66 2.99 12.68
N ARG A 30 7.33 3.04 12.75
CA ARG A 30 6.53 2.14 13.60
C ARG A 30 6.75 0.69 13.21
N THR A 31 6.59 0.35 11.93
CA THR A 31 6.74 -1.03 11.44
C THR A 31 8.14 -1.57 11.73
N ARG A 32 9.21 -0.82 11.41
CA ARG A 32 10.58 -1.28 11.66
C ARG A 32 10.91 -1.41 13.14
N LEU A 33 10.37 -0.52 13.98
CA LEU A 33 10.57 -0.60 15.42
C LEU A 33 9.84 -1.80 16.04
N GLU A 34 8.61 -2.09 15.60
CA GLU A 34 7.85 -3.28 16.03
C GLU A 34 8.55 -4.58 15.61
N GLU A 35 9.08 -4.65 14.38
CA GLU A 35 9.90 -5.78 13.91
C GLU A 35 11.17 -5.97 14.76
N LEU A 36 11.88 -4.88 15.08
CA LEU A 36 13.06 -4.94 15.94
C LEU A 36 12.72 -5.52 17.32
N PHE A 37 11.65 -5.06 17.94
CA PHE A 37 11.22 -5.58 19.24
C PHE A 37 10.71 -7.03 19.17
N ALA A 38 10.15 -7.45 18.02
CA ALA A 38 9.77 -8.83 17.80
C ALA A 38 10.99 -9.75 17.71
N ILE A 39 12.04 -9.35 16.99
CA ILE A 39 13.31 -10.11 16.87
C ILE A 39 13.96 -10.28 18.25
N VAL A 40 13.97 -9.23 19.07
CA VAL A 40 14.56 -9.24 20.42
C VAL A 40 13.65 -9.99 21.43
N GLY A 41 12.40 -10.32 21.06
CA GLY A 41 11.48 -11.05 21.93
C GLY A 41 10.89 -10.21 23.09
N VAL A 42 10.82 -8.89 22.91
CA VAL A 42 10.35 -7.91 23.92
C VAL A 42 9.12 -7.13 23.48
N HIS A 43 8.59 -7.45 22.29
CA HIS A 43 7.41 -6.80 21.72
C HIS A 43 6.18 -6.86 22.66
N ASP A 44 6.04 -7.92 23.46
CA ASP A 44 4.96 -8.07 24.44
C ASP A 44 5.07 -7.10 25.62
N ILE A 45 6.29 -6.75 26.04
CA ILE A 45 6.56 -5.72 27.06
C ILE A 45 6.22 -4.34 26.48
N VAL A 46 6.70 -4.04 25.27
CA VAL A 46 6.48 -2.73 24.61
C VAL A 46 5.00 -2.49 24.30
N THR A 47 4.27 -3.52 23.90
CA THR A 47 2.82 -3.42 23.67
C THR A 47 2.00 -3.50 24.96
N GLY A 48 2.64 -3.75 26.12
CA GLY A 48 1.97 -3.90 27.41
C GLY A 48 1.14 -5.18 27.55
N LYS A 49 1.35 -6.17 26.68
CA LYS A 49 0.72 -7.50 26.77
C LYS A 49 1.29 -8.32 27.92
N LEU A 50 2.55 -8.09 28.28
CA LEU A 50 3.18 -8.69 29.45
C LEU A 50 3.22 -7.68 30.61
N PRO A 51 2.37 -7.84 31.66
CA PRO A 51 2.43 -7.00 32.84
C PRO A 51 3.72 -7.25 33.63
N ARG A 52 4.17 -6.21 34.35
CA ARG A 52 5.27 -6.33 35.31
C ARG A 52 4.85 -7.30 36.43
N PRO A 53 5.67 -8.31 36.78
CA PRO A 53 5.37 -9.19 37.92
C PRO A 53 5.23 -8.41 39.24
N GLU A 54 4.20 -8.71 40.02
CA GLU A 54 3.99 -8.11 41.35
C GLU A 54 4.97 -8.72 42.37
N THR A 55 5.53 -7.87 43.25
CA THR A 55 6.47 -8.26 44.31
C THR A 55 5.81 -8.43 45.69
N ASP A 56 4.50 -8.19 45.82
CA ASP A 56 3.84 -8.11 47.13
C ASP A 56 3.40 -9.50 47.62
N TYR A 57 4.34 -10.24 48.21
CA TYR A 57 4.04 -11.50 48.89
C TYR A 57 3.67 -11.24 50.35
N LYS A 58 2.40 -10.91 50.60
CA LYS A 58 1.76 -11.29 51.86
C LYS A 58 0.93 -12.55 51.60
N ASP A 59 1.48 -13.66 52.12
CA ASP A 59 0.79 -14.88 52.54
C ASP A 59 0.81 -16.11 51.61
N LYS A 60 1.33 -17.19 52.22
CA LYS A 60 1.11 -18.64 51.99
C LYS A 60 1.86 -19.40 50.89
N GLU A 61 2.82 -20.18 51.41
CA GLU A 61 3.29 -21.50 50.97
C GLU A 61 3.90 -21.62 49.57
N ILE A 62 5.18 -21.28 49.51
CA ILE A 62 6.09 -21.68 48.44
C ILE A 62 6.28 -23.21 48.52
N LYS A 63 5.55 -23.97 47.70
CA LYS A 63 6.02 -25.30 47.29
C LYS A 63 6.94 -25.13 46.09
N PRO A 64 8.24 -25.47 46.20
CA PRO A 64 9.11 -25.50 45.03
C PRO A 64 8.64 -26.62 44.11
N LEU A 65 8.26 -26.30 42.87
CA LEU A 65 8.06 -27.30 41.83
C LEU A 65 9.44 -27.70 41.30
N THR A 66 9.98 -28.78 41.83
CA THR A 66 11.26 -29.34 41.41
C THR A 66 11.12 -29.94 40.01
N GLN A 67 11.64 -29.25 38.98
CA GLN A 67 11.97 -29.86 37.70
C GLN A 67 13.48 -29.65 37.47
N GLY A 68 14.18 -30.77 37.22
CA GLY A 68 15.62 -30.91 37.37
C GLY A 68 16.50 -29.80 36.77
N SER A 69 17.59 -29.51 37.48
CA SER A 69 18.76 -28.73 37.04
C SER A 69 18.54 -27.27 36.56
N GLN A 70 17.33 -26.71 36.63
CA GLN A 70 17.09 -25.33 36.21
C GLN A 70 16.98 -24.40 37.42
N ARG A 71 17.92 -23.44 37.45
CA ARG A 71 17.99 -22.20 38.22
C ARG A 71 16.64 -21.80 38.84
N LEU A 72 16.58 -21.81 40.18
CA LEU A 72 15.47 -21.27 40.96
C LEU A 72 15.22 -19.82 40.55
N TYR A 73 14.21 -19.57 39.72
CA TYR A 73 13.81 -18.22 39.34
C TYR A 73 12.98 -17.61 40.48
N TYR A 74 13.58 -16.68 41.22
CA TYR A 74 12.85 -15.92 42.24
C TYR A 74 11.94 -14.87 41.58
N ALA A 75 10.81 -14.55 42.22
CA ALA A 75 9.86 -13.55 41.72
C ALA A 75 10.46 -12.13 41.71
N GLU A 76 11.35 -11.82 42.66
CA GLU A 76 12.09 -10.55 42.71
C GLU A 76 13.09 -10.41 41.53
N GLU A 77 13.77 -11.49 41.16
CA GLU A 77 14.61 -11.53 39.95
C GLU A 77 13.75 -11.34 38.70
N SER A 78 12.54 -11.92 38.67
CA SER A 78 11.60 -11.76 37.54
C SER A 78 11.11 -10.32 37.36
N GLY A 79 10.88 -9.57 38.45
CA GLY A 79 10.51 -8.15 38.40
C GLY A 79 11.67 -7.26 37.93
N SER A 80 12.87 -7.52 38.45
CA SER A 80 14.10 -6.79 38.08
C SER A 80 14.50 -7.04 36.62
N ASP A 81 14.40 -8.28 36.15
CA ASP A 81 14.61 -8.66 34.75
C ASP A 81 13.60 -7.96 33.83
N TRP A 82 12.34 -7.83 34.25
CA TRP A 82 11.34 -7.09 33.49
C TRP A 82 11.67 -5.60 33.41
N ASP A 83 12.08 -4.98 34.52
CA ASP A 83 12.45 -3.56 34.57
C ASP A 83 13.68 -3.25 33.71
N THR A 84 14.70 -4.13 33.73
CA THR A 84 15.89 -3.97 32.88
C THR A 84 15.55 -4.08 31.39
N LEU A 85 14.69 -5.03 31.00
CA LEU A 85 14.21 -5.15 29.63
C LEU A 85 13.36 -3.94 29.22
N SER A 86 12.49 -3.46 30.09
CA SER A 86 11.67 -2.27 29.88
C SER A 86 12.54 -1.02 29.69
N ASP A 87 13.57 -0.85 30.51
CA ASP A 87 14.53 0.24 30.42
C ASP A 87 15.40 0.17 29.16
N MET A 88 15.85 -1.03 28.77
CA MET A 88 16.55 -1.26 27.51
C MET A 88 15.67 -0.88 26.32
N CYS A 89 14.43 -1.37 26.27
CA CYS A 89 13.49 -1.03 25.21
C CYS A 89 13.21 0.48 25.15
N ARG A 90 13.11 1.14 26.32
CA ARG A 90 12.94 2.60 26.40
C ARG A 90 14.15 3.33 25.81
N ALA A 91 15.36 2.89 26.13
CA ALA A 91 16.59 3.48 25.58
C ALA A 91 16.65 3.29 24.06
N THR A 92 16.40 2.08 23.56
CA THR A 92 16.33 1.77 22.13
C THR A 92 15.30 2.65 21.42
N LEU A 93 14.08 2.75 21.96
CA LEU A 93 13.03 3.59 21.41
C LEU A 93 13.50 5.05 21.31
N LYS A 94 14.08 5.60 22.39
CA LYS A 94 14.59 6.99 22.39
C LYS A 94 15.70 7.23 21.37
N MET A 95 16.56 6.25 21.09
CA MET A 95 17.61 6.38 20.06
C MET A 95 17.04 6.49 18.64
N THR A 96 15.79 6.06 18.43
CA THR A 96 15.09 6.20 17.14
C THR A 96 14.28 7.49 17.02
N LEU A 97 14.31 8.35 18.04
CA LEU A 97 13.62 9.64 18.04
C LEU A 97 14.62 10.77 17.74
N SER A 98 14.14 11.85 17.12
CA SER A 98 14.88 13.10 17.09
C SER A 98 15.12 13.65 18.50
N ILE A 99 16.14 14.50 18.62
CA ILE A 99 16.57 15.08 19.91
C ILE A 99 15.39 15.78 20.61
N ASP A 100 14.59 16.55 19.87
CA ASP A 100 13.45 17.28 20.43
C ASP A 100 12.37 16.34 21.01
N LEU A 101 12.09 15.23 20.32
CA LEU A 101 11.15 14.22 20.81
C LEU A 101 11.72 13.44 22.00
N ALA A 102 13.01 13.12 21.97
CA ALA A 102 13.69 12.45 23.08
C ALA A 102 13.67 13.30 24.36
N ILE A 103 13.81 14.63 24.23
CA ILE A 103 13.65 15.58 25.34
C ILE A 103 12.20 15.61 25.82
N ARG A 104 11.23 15.73 24.90
CA ARG A 104 9.80 15.77 25.22
C ARG A 104 9.35 14.55 26.04
N TYR A 105 9.86 13.38 25.70
CA TYR A 105 9.50 12.12 26.34
C TYR A 105 10.55 11.60 27.32
N LYS A 106 11.43 12.48 27.84
CA LYS A 106 12.56 12.09 28.69
C LYS A 106 12.11 11.32 29.94
N GLU A 107 11.07 11.78 30.62
CA GLU A 107 10.64 11.22 31.90
C GLU A 107 9.51 10.18 31.78
N THR A 108 9.08 9.83 30.56
CA THR A 108 8.00 8.87 30.37
C THR A 108 8.48 7.44 30.65
N LYS A 109 8.01 6.89 31.77
CA LYS A 109 8.11 5.47 32.14
C LYS A 109 6.71 4.97 32.48
N PRO A 110 6.36 3.69 32.26
CA PRO A 110 7.10 2.59 31.59
C PRO A 110 7.12 2.65 30.05
N VAL A 111 7.91 1.78 29.39
CA VAL A 111 8.12 1.81 27.92
C VAL A 111 6.85 1.65 27.10
N ASN A 112 5.88 0.86 27.58
CA ASN A 112 4.59 0.70 26.94
C ASN A 112 3.77 1.99 26.92
N VAL A 113 3.82 2.79 27.99
CA VAL A 113 3.17 4.10 28.05
C VAL A 113 3.84 5.05 27.07
N LEU A 114 5.18 5.04 26.99
CA LEU A 114 5.92 5.85 26.03
C LEU A 114 5.53 5.50 24.58
N PHE A 115 5.62 4.21 24.22
CA PHE A 115 5.29 3.73 22.89
C PHE A 115 3.85 4.08 22.51
N LYS A 116 2.90 3.80 23.40
CA LYS A 116 1.49 4.16 23.20
C LYS A 116 1.29 5.66 23.05
N THR A 117 1.91 6.49 23.88
CA THR A 117 1.76 7.96 23.81
C THR A 117 2.25 8.52 22.47
N ILE A 118 3.38 8.01 21.98
CA ILE A 118 3.90 8.38 20.66
C ILE A 118 2.93 7.91 19.59
N CYS A 119 2.54 6.64 19.61
CA CYS A 119 1.59 6.11 18.64
C CYS A 119 0.30 6.92 18.62
N ASP A 120 -0.31 7.15 19.79
CA ASP A 120 -1.50 7.96 19.93
C ASP A 120 -1.27 9.36 19.35
N ALA A 121 -0.15 10.04 19.64
CA ALA A 121 0.15 11.38 19.15
C ALA A 121 0.21 11.48 17.61
N TYR A 122 0.81 10.49 16.94
CA TYR A 122 0.96 10.48 15.48
C TYR A 122 -0.22 9.82 14.75
N GLU A 123 -0.90 8.89 15.39
CA GLU A 123 -2.15 8.29 14.93
C GLU A 123 -3.35 9.18 15.20
N LYS A 124 -3.23 10.23 16.04
CA LYS A 124 -4.27 11.25 16.15
C LYS A 124 -4.58 11.72 14.74
N ASN A 125 -5.86 11.59 14.40
CA ASN A 125 -6.41 12.12 13.18
C ASN A 125 -6.46 13.65 13.30
N THR A 126 -5.30 14.30 13.28
CA THR A 126 -5.20 15.76 13.31
C THR A 126 -5.61 16.30 11.94
N ARG A 127 -6.18 17.51 11.93
CA ARG A 127 -6.53 18.18 10.68
C ARG A 127 -5.31 18.34 9.77
N ALA A 128 -4.16 18.71 10.34
CA ALA A 128 -2.91 18.86 9.62
C ALA A 128 -2.48 17.54 8.93
N ARG A 129 -2.51 16.41 9.64
CA ARG A 129 -2.17 15.09 9.05
C ARG A 129 -3.13 14.71 7.93
N ARG A 130 -4.45 14.93 8.08
CA ARG A 130 -5.41 14.70 6.98
C ARG A 130 -5.09 15.54 5.75
N MET A 131 -4.80 16.82 5.94
CA MET A 131 -4.46 17.72 4.84
C MET A 131 -3.18 17.27 4.13
N MET A 132 -2.13 16.92 4.88
CA MET A 132 -0.87 16.43 4.30
C MET A 132 -1.06 15.12 3.51
N LEU A 133 -1.82 14.15 4.03
CA LEU A 133 -2.04 12.88 3.34
C LEU A 133 -2.93 13.05 2.09
N GLN A 134 -3.94 13.92 2.17
CA GLN A 134 -4.75 14.27 1.00
C GLN A 134 -3.89 14.94 -0.07
N ASP A 135 -3.04 15.90 0.31
CA ASP A 135 -2.15 16.56 -0.63
C ASP A 135 -1.15 15.56 -1.24
N ALA A 136 -0.54 14.69 -0.42
CA ALA A 136 0.34 13.63 -0.90
C ALA A 136 -0.33 12.70 -1.92
N PHE A 137 -1.61 12.36 -1.72
CA PHE A 137 -2.38 11.53 -2.66
C PHE A 137 -2.77 12.30 -3.93
N TRP A 138 -3.36 13.49 -3.80
CA TRP A 138 -3.89 14.28 -4.94
C TRP A 138 -2.81 14.97 -5.78
N SER A 139 -1.68 15.30 -5.17
CA SER A 139 -0.57 16.02 -5.81
C SER A 139 0.55 15.07 -6.29
N ALA A 140 0.49 13.77 -5.99
CA ALA A 140 1.44 12.78 -6.51
C ALA A 140 1.52 12.81 -8.05
N ARG A 141 2.74 12.66 -8.60
CA ARG A 141 2.99 12.60 -10.05
C ARG A 141 3.93 11.44 -10.37
N HIS A 142 3.69 10.84 -11.53
CA HIS A 142 4.56 9.82 -12.12
C HIS A 142 5.87 10.47 -12.56
N ASP A 143 6.99 9.80 -12.26
CA ASP A 143 8.32 10.15 -12.75
C ASP A 143 8.64 9.20 -13.92
N PRO A 144 8.78 9.71 -15.16
CA PRO A 144 8.98 8.86 -16.34
C PRO A 144 10.31 8.09 -16.33
N ASN A 145 11.26 8.45 -15.45
CA ASN A 145 12.53 7.75 -15.33
C ASN A 145 12.45 6.52 -14.41
N LYS A 146 11.31 6.28 -13.77
CA LYS A 146 11.10 5.15 -12.87
C LYS A 146 10.08 4.19 -13.46
N PRO A 147 10.19 2.89 -13.14
CA PRO A 147 9.20 1.91 -13.59
C PRO A 147 7.79 2.26 -13.10
N ILE A 148 6.78 1.99 -13.92
CA ILE A 148 5.36 2.25 -13.63
C ILE A 148 4.91 1.53 -12.35
N ALA A 149 5.50 0.37 -12.05
CA ALA A 149 5.26 -0.37 -10.82
C ALA A 149 5.56 0.48 -9.56
N THR A 150 6.58 1.34 -9.62
CA THR A 150 6.93 2.26 -8.52
C THR A 150 5.83 3.30 -8.31
N TRP A 151 5.25 3.80 -9.40
CA TRP A 151 4.12 4.73 -9.38
C TRP A 151 2.86 4.08 -8.80
N ILE A 152 2.52 2.88 -9.28
CA ILE A 152 1.38 2.09 -8.78
C ILE A 152 1.53 1.83 -7.28
N ALA A 153 2.71 1.41 -6.84
CA ALA A 153 3.00 1.18 -5.43
C ALA A 153 2.84 2.46 -4.59
N ARG A 154 3.34 3.61 -5.08
CA ARG A 154 3.18 4.90 -4.40
C ARG A 154 1.71 5.30 -4.21
N ILE A 155 0.89 5.14 -5.23
CA ILE A 155 -0.54 5.45 -5.14
C ILE A 155 -1.26 4.49 -4.19
N ARG A 156 -0.98 3.19 -4.24
CA ARG A 156 -1.53 2.21 -3.29
C ARG A 156 -1.14 2.53 -1.84
N ASN A 157 0.12 2.90 -1.61
CA ASN A 157 0.60 3.26 -0.27
C ASN A 157 -0.08 4.52 0.26
N THR A 158 -0.15 5.58 -0.54
CA THR A 158 -0.83 6.83 -0.13
C THR A 158 -2.35 6.65 0.07
N ALA A 159 -3.00 5.76 -0.68
CA ALA A 159 -4.39 5.37 -0.43
C ALA A 159 -4.55 4.59 0.90
N SER A 160 -3.61 3.70 1.23
CA SER A 160 -3.57 3.01 2.52
C SER A 160 -3.35 3.98 3.69
N ASP A 161 -2.46 4.96 3.52
CA ASP A 161 -2.24 6.01 4.52
C ASP A 161 -3.52 6.82 4.76
N LEU A 162 -4.27 7.14 3.70
CA LEU A 162 -5.58 7.79 3.81
C LEU A 162 -6.62 6.92 4.54
N LYS A 163 -6.61 5.60 4.30
CA LYS A 163 -7.44 4.65 5.06
C LYS A 163 -7.10 4.67 6.57
N SER A 164 -5.82 4.85 6.93
CA SER A 164 -5.39 4.97 8.33
C SER A 164 -6.01 6.17 9.07
N VAL A 165 -6.32 7.26 8.35
CA VAL A 165 -7.01 8.45 8.90
C VAL A 165 -8.53 8.42 8.72
N LYS A 166 -9.10 7.24 8.44
CA LYS A 166 -10.55 7.05 8.18
C LYS A 166 -11.07 7.84 6.98
N LEU A 167 -10.20 8.18 6.03
CA LEU A 167 -10.54 8.81 4.77
C LEU A 167 -10.26 7.81 3.64
N SER A 168 -11.04 6.74 3.53
CA SER A 168 -10.80 5.73 2.50
C SER A 168 -11.22 6.26 1.13
N PRO A 169 -10.30 6.45 0.16
CA PRO A 169 -10.70 6.69 -1.22
C PRO A 169 -11.37 5.43 -1.78
N ALA A 170 -12.38 5.61 -2.63
CA ALA A 170 -12.97 4.50 -3.38
C ALA A 170 -12.01 4.01 -4.47
N ASP A 171 -12.12 2.75 -4.90
CA ASP A 171 -11.26 2.17 -5.94
C ASP A 171 -11.30 2.99 -7.24
N GLN A 172 -12.46 3.57 -7.57
CA GLN A 172 -12.60 4.51 -8.70
C GLN A 172 -11.72 5.76 -8.52
N GLN A 173 -11.64 6.33 -7.32
CA GLN A 173 -10.79 7.50 -7.05
C GLN A 173 -9.31 7.13 -7.13
N ILE A 174 -8.95 5.91 -6.74
CA ILE A 174 -7.58 5.38 -6.88
C ILE A 174 -7.25 5.22 -8.37
N CYS A 175 -8.16 4.66 -9.16
CA CYS A 175 -8.02 4.53 -10.62
C CYS A 175 -7.90 5.89 -11.31
N ASP A 176 -8.80 6.83 -11.02
CA ASP A 176 -8.76 8.19 -11.57
C ASP A 176 -7.45 8.90 -11.20
N ARG A 177 -6.95 8.69 -9.97
CA ARG A 177 -5.69 9.26 -9.50
C ARG A 177 -4.49 8.65 -10.24
N LEU A 178 -4.48 7.34 -10.46
CA LEU A 178 -3.46 6.65 -11.26
C LEU A 178 -3.37 7.27 -12.65
N LEU A 179 -4.49 7.38 -13.36
CA LEU A 179 -4.55 7.88 -14.74
C LEU A 179 -4.21 9.38 -14.85
N ARG A 180 -4.72 10.22 -13.95
CA ARG A 180 -4.46 11.68 -13.97
C ARG A 180 -3.04 12.04 -13.53
N GLY A 181 -2.37 11.17 -12.78
CA GLY A 181 -1.02 11.42 -12.30
C GLY A 181 0.09 10.97 -13.24
N LEU A 182 -0.26 10.28 -14.35
CA LEU A 182 0.70 9.84 -15.36
C LEU A 182 1.39 11.03 -16.04
N ASP A 183 2.66 10.83 -16.35
CA ASP A 183 3.45 11.73 -17.18
C ASP A 183 2.87 11.84 -18.60
N GLU A 184 3.14 12.95 -19.30
CA GLU A 184 2.61 13.19 -20.64
C GLU A 184 3.12 12.18 -21.69
N SER A 185 4.27 11.53 -21.46
CA SER A 185 4.73 10.41 -22.31
C SER A 185 3.77 9.21 -22.31
N TRP A 186 2.92 9.08 -21.30
CA TRP A 186 1.90 8.04 -21.16
C TRP A 186 0.50 8.47 -21.64
N LYS A 187 0.40 9.65 -22.27
CA LYS A 187 -0.87 10.18 -22.78
C LYS A 187 -1.64 9.22 -23.70
N PRO A 188 -1.02 8.46 -24.63
CA PRO A 188 -1.78 7.56 -25.52
C PRO A 188 -2.58 6.50 -24.77
N ILE A 189 -1.95 5.80 -23.81
CA ILE A 189 -2.63 4.79 -22.99
C ILE A 189 -3.60 5.43 -22.00
N ARG A 190 -3.25 6.59 -21.42
CA ARG A 190 -4.15 7.36 -20.55
C ARG A 190 -5.44 7.72 -21.28
N ASP A 191 -5.35 8.27 -22.47
CA ASP A 191 -6.51 8.71 -23.25
C ASP A 191 -7.34 7.49 -23.69
N HIS A 192 -6.70 6.38 -24.07
CA HIS A 192 -7.40 5.13 -24.39
C HIS A 192 -8.23 4.60 -23.21
N LEU A 193 -7.68 4.64 -21.99
CA LEU A 193 -8.37 4.19 -20.79
C LEU A 193 -9.47 5.19 -20.37
N VAL A 194 -9.17 6.50 -20.34
CA VAL A 194 -10.13 7.54 -19.89
C VAL A 194 -11.36 7.63 -20.80
N TYR A 195 -11.20 7.44 -22.11
CA TYR A 195 -12.30 7.49 -23.06
C TYR A 195 -12.91 6.12 -23.40
N SER A 196 -12.55 5.08 -22.64
CA SER A 196 -13.17 3.76 -22.78
C SER A 196 -14.68 3.86 -22.48
N PRO A 197 -15.54 3.20 -23.27
CA PRO A 197 -16.99 3.21 -23.05
C PRO A 197 -17.41 2.44 -21.79
N ASN A 198 -16.53 1.61 -21.23
CA ASN A 198 -16.78 0.82 -20.02
C ASN A 198 -16.07 1.43 -18.81
N GLU A 199 -16.69 1.33 -17.63
CA GLU A 199 -16.01 1.63 -16.36
C GLU A 199 -14.79 0.70 -16.22
N ILE A 200 -13.62 1.30 -16.03
CA ILE A 200 -12.36 0.56 -15.89
C ILE A 200 -12.15 0.25 -14.42
N LEU A 201 -12.04 -1.04 -14.11
CA LEU A 201 -11.70 -1.51 -12.78
C LEU A 201 -10.23 -1.19 -12.48
N LEU A 202 -9.92 -1.01 -11.20
CA LEU A 202 -8.57 -0.67 -10.74
C LEU A 202 -7.52 -1.67 -11.24
N ASP A 203 -7.82 -2.97 -11.19
CA ASP A 203 -6.89 -4.02 -11.61
C ASP A 203 -6.72 -4.07 -13.14
N ASP A 204 -7.78 -3.79 -13.91
CA ASP A 204 -7.70 -3.70 -15.38
C ASP A 204 -6.85 -2.50 -15.81
N ALA A 205 -6.99 -1.36 -15.13
CA ALA A 205 -6.14 -0.19 -15.37
C ALA A 205 -4.67 -0.50 -15.06
N ILE A 206 -4.40 -1.17 -13.95
CA ILE A 206 -3.04 -1.56 -13.55
C ILE A 206 -2.43 -2.51 -14.59
N GLY A 207 -3.16 -3.55 -14.98
CA GLY A 207 -2.72 -4.50 -16.00
C GLY A 207 -2.44 -3.83 -17.35
N ALA A 208 -3.28 -2.88 -17.76
CA ALA A 208 -3.07 -2.12 -19.00
C ALA A 208 -1.82 -1.23 -18.95
N LEU A 209 -1.55 -0.60 -17.79
CA LEU A 209 -0.35 0.24 -17.60
C LEU A 209 0.93 -0.61 -17.62
N GLU A 210 0.94 -1.75 -16.95
CA GLU A 210 2.08 -2.67 -16.94
C GLU A 210 2.34 -3.24 -18.35
N ALA A 211 1.29 -3.64 -19.07
CA ALA A 211 1.41 -4.12 -20.45
C ALA A 211 1.95 -3.04 -21.41
N HIS A 212 1.53 -1.79 -21.22
CA HIS A 212 2.04 -0.66 -22.01
C HIS A 212 3.54 -0.41 -21.76
N GLU A 213 4.01 -0.54 -20.52
CA GLU A 213 5.45 -0.44 -20.21
C GLU A 213 6.27 -1.46 -20.99
N VAL A 214 5.84 -2.72 -20.96
CA VAL A 214 6.49 -3.83 -21.68
C VAL A 214 6.52 -3.54 -23.18
N SER A 215 5.41 -3.05 -23.74
CA SER A 215 5.34 -2.69 -25.16
C SER A 215 6.29 -1.55 -25.53
N MET A 216 6.46 -0.54 -24.67
CA MET A 216 7.40 0.56 -24.91
C MET A 216 8.85 0.08 -24.95
N GLN A 217 9.22 -0.87 -24.09
CA GLN A 217 10.57 -1.45 -24.08
C GLN A 217 10.86 -2.26 -25.35
N VAL A 218 9.89 -3.06 -25.81
CA VAL A 218 10.04 -3.87 -27.04
C VAL A 218 10.18 -3.01 -28.30
N SER A 219 9.57 -1.83 -28.32
CA SER A 219 9.65 -0.91 -29.47
C SER A 219 11.04 -0.26 -29.68
N PHE A 220 11.88 -0.22 -28.64
CA PHE A 220 13.25 0.30 -28.72
C PHE A 220 14.28 -0.72 -29.24
N ASP A 221 13.97 -2.02 -29.16
CA ASP A 221 14.89 -3.11 -29.55
C ASP A 221 14.74 -3.58 -31.01
N GLN A 222 13.86 -2.97 -31.81
CA GLN A 222 13.76 -3.27 -33.23
C GLN A 222 14.66 -2.34 -34.07
N PRO A 223 15.81 -2.80 -34.60
CA PRO A 223 16.48 -2.06 -35.66
C PRO A 223 15.56 -1.98 -36.89
N PRO A 224 15.59 -0.87 -37.65
CA PRO A 224 14.73 -0.71 -38.81
C PRO A 224 14.98 -1.86 -39.78
N LYS A 225 13.99 -2.74 -39.94
CA LYS A 225 13.97 -3.70 -41.06
C LYS A 225 13.87 -2.87 -42.33
N THR A 226 15.02 -2.66 -42.97
CA THR A 226 15.14 -2.27 -44.36
C THR A 226 14.28 -3.22 -45.18
N PHE A 227 13.08 -2.79 -45.55
CA PHE A 227 12.27 -3.47 -46.55
C PHE A 227 12.97 -3.27 -47.90
N ALA A 228 13.87 -4.19 -48.24
CA ALA A 228 14.30 -4.39 -49.61
C ALA A 228 13.13 -5.00 -50.37
N ALA A 229 12.46 -4.19 -51.19
CA ALA A 229 11.51 -4.66 -52.18
C ALA A 229 12.25 -5.44 -53.29
N PRO A 230 11.88 -6.69 -53.62
CA PRO A 230 12.35 -7.28 -54.84
C PRO A 230 11.47 -6.78 -56.00
N ALA A 231 12.12 -6.07 -56.92
CA ALA A 231 11.59 -5.74 -58.23
C ALA A 231 11.20 -7.03 -58.97
N VAL A 232 9.93 -7.16 -59.34
CA VAL A 232 9.50 -8.12 -60.37
C VAL A 232 9.11 -7.36 -61.63
N VAL A 233 9.88 -7.70 -62.66
CA VAL A 233 9.88 -7.19 -64.03
C VAL A 233 8.49 -7.29 -64.68
N ARG A 234 8.08 -6.19 -65.32
CA ARG A 234 6.97 -6.14 -66.26
C ARG A 234 7.30 -6.94 -67.52
N LYS A 235 6.43 -7.85 -67.95
CA LYS A 235 6.30 -8.27 -69.36
C LYS A 235 4.84 -8.14 -69.82
N LYS A 236 4.64 -7.51 -70.97
CA LYS A 236 3.35 -7.31 -71.66
C LYS A 236 2.96 -8.58 -72.47
N LYS A 237 1.70 -9.02 -72.30
CA LYS A 237 0.62 -9.49 -73.22
C LYS A 237 0.97 -10.11 -74.60
N PRO A 238 0.16 -11.08 -75.12
CA PRO A 238 -1.15 -10.77 -75.74
C PRO A 238 -2.31 -11.76 -75.44
N ASP A 239 -3.41 -11.61 -76.18
CA ASP A 239 -4.83 -11.65 -75.81
C ASP A 239 -5.61 -12.84 -76.44
N VAL A 240 -6.90 -12.97 -76.08
CA VAL A 240 -8.05 -13.66 -76.75
C VAL A 240 -8.46 -15.08 -76.31
N GLY A 241 -9.74 -15.23 -75.90
CA GLY A 241 -10.46 -16.53 -75.87
C GLY A 241 -11.72 -16.69 -74.97
N THR A 242 -12.78 -15.92 -75.22
CA THR A 242 -14.25 -16.22 -75.18
C THR A 242 -14.93 -17.16 -74.14
N ALA A 243 -15.93 -16.57 -73.44
CA ALA A 243 -17.27 -17.05 -73.03
C ALA A 243 -17.53 -18.28 -72.11
N ALA A 244 -18.28 -18.07 -71.02
CA ALA A 244 -19.70 -18.46 -70.92
C ALA A 244 -20.36 -17.98 -69.61
N ARG A 245 -21.54 -17.36 -69.74
CA ARG A 245 -22.53 -17.05 -68.69
C ARG A 245 -23.22 -18.32 -68.23
N LEU A 246 -23.54 -18.43 -66.94
CA LEU A 246 -24.86 -18.92 -66.48
C LEU A 246 -25.26 -18.15 -65.21
N ALA A 247 -26.51 -17.67 -65.22
CA ALA A 247 -27.14 -16.86 -64.20
C ALA A 247 -28.11 -17.72 -63.40
N ILE A 248 -28.16 -17.56 -62.07
CA ILE A 248 -29.33 -17.92 -61.23
C ILE A 248 -29.40 -16.94 -60.03
N THR A 249 -30.50 -16.20 -59.95
CA THR A 249 -31.04 -15.49 -58.76
C THR A 249 -31.99 -16.43 -57.98
N PRO A 250 -32.62 -16.10 -56.83
CA PRO A 250 -32.45 -15.01 -55.85
C PRO A 250 -32.38 -15.46 -54.36
N ARG A 251 -32.13 -14.46 -53.48
CA ARG A 251 -32.39 -14.29 -52.02
C ARG A 251 -33.68 -14.97 -51.45
N PRO A 252 -33.92 -15.11 -50.11
CA PRO A 252 -33.63 -14.11 -49.06
C PRO A 252 -33.30 -14.58 -47.60
N VAL A 253 -32.96 -13.57 -46.79
CA VAL A 253 -32.82 -13.53 -45.32
C VAL A 253 -34.17 -13.73 -44.61
N PRO A 254 -34.21 -14.23 -43.36
CA PRO A 254 -35.26 -13.90 -42.42
C PRO A 254 -34.75 -13.13 -41.18
N THR A 255 -35.38 -11.99 -40.94
CA THR A 255 -35.47 -11.27 -39.66
C THR A 255 -36.64 -11.82 -38.83
N LEU A 256 -36.48 -11.91 -37.51
CA LEU A 256 -37.50 -11.80 -36.43
C LEU A 256 -36.74 -12.07 -35.10
N ARG A 257 -36.99 -11.49 -33.92
CA ARG A 257 -38.21 -10.94 -33.34
C ARG A 257 -37.83 -10.21 -32.02
N ARG A 258 -38.35 -8.99 -31.80
CA ARG A 258 -38.39 -8.31 -30.49
C ARG A 258 -39.41 -8.99 -29.56
N LYS A 259 -39.13 -9.01 -28.26
CA LYS A 259 -40.16 -9.01 -27.20
C LYS A 259 -39.76 -8.05 -26.07
N THR A 260 -40.65 -7.11 -25.82
CA THR A 260 -40.74 -6.17 -24.70
C THR A 260 -41.60 -6.74 -23.55
N LYS A 261 -41.31 -6.32 -22.31
CA LYS A 261 -42.24 -6.16 -21.16
C LYS A 261 -41.50 -5.34 -20.08
N GLU A 262 -41.75 -4.03 -19.95
CA GLU A 262 -42.65 -3.37 -18.97
C GLU A 262 -42.49 -3.86 -17.52
N LYS A 263 -41.84 -3.07 -16.66
CA LYS A 263 -42.33 -1.94 -15.83
C LYS A 263 -43.05 -2.40 -14.55
N HIS A 264 -42.48 -2.05 -13.40
CA HIS A 264 -43.26 -1.58 -12.26
C HIS A 264 -42.49 -0.49 -11.51
N ASP A 265 -43.24 0.58 -11.24
CA ASP A 265 -42.88 1.87 -10.66
C ASP A 265 -43.33 1.86 -9.19
N LEU A 266 -42.54 2.44 -8.27
CA LEU A 266 -43.03 2.94 -6.99
C LEU A 266 -42.11 4.03 -6.44
N LYS A 267 -42.78 5.12 -6.10
CA LYS A 267 -42.32 6.50 -5.86
C LYS A 267 -41.74 6.75 -4.47
N LEU A 268 -41.20 7.99 -4.36
CA LEU A 268 -41.02 8.87 -3.19
C LEU A 268 -39.56 8.92 -2.67
N GLY A 269 -38.90 10.07 -2.52
CA GLY A 269 -39.32 11.45 -2.63
C GLY A 269 -38.13 12.43 -2.62
N LEU A 270 -38.43 13.66 -3.03
CA LEU A 270 -37.61 14.89 -2.95
C LEU A 270 -36.75 14.98 -1.68
N VAL A 271 -35.49 15.45 -1.82
CA VAL A 271 -35.02 16.73 -1.24
C VAL A 271 -33.83 17.25 -2.06
N ARG A 272 -34.03 18.40 -2.72
CA ARG A 272 -32.96 19.27 -3.25
C ARG A 272 -32.29 20.00 -2.09
N ARG A 273 -30.95 20.05 -2.02
CA ARG A 273 -30.25 21.20 -1.42
C ARG A 273 -29.13 21.69 -2.32
N ARG A 274 -29.36 22.93 -2.77
CA ARG A 274 -28.49 23.86 -3.47
C ARG A 274 -27.68 24.58 -2.38
N TRP A 275 -26.35 24.69 -2.54
CA TRP A 275 -25.55 25.63 -1.78
C TRP A 275 -24.81 26.54 -2.77
N TYR A 276 -25.15 27.82 -2.72
CA TYR A 276 -24.40 28.96 -3.22
C TYR A 276 -24.30 29.96 -2.07
N ASN A 277 -23.20 30.72 -2.11
CA ASN A 277 -22.67 31.71 -1.17
C ASN A 277 -21.65 31.16 -0.17
#